data_AF-A0A9P5XSE9-F1
#
_entry.id   AF-A0A9P5XSE9-F1
#
_cell.length_a   1.000
_cell.length_b   1.000
_cell.length_c   1.000
_cell.angle_alpha   90.00
_cell.angle_beta   90.00
_cell.angle_gamma   90.00
#
_symmetry.space_group_name_H-M   'P 1'
#
loop_
_entity.id
_entity.type
_entity.pdbx_description
1 polymer ?
#
loop_
_entity_poly.entity_id
_entity_poly.type
_entity_poly.pdbx_seq_one_letter_code
_entity_poly.pdbx_strand_id
1 'polypeptide(L)'
;YLPKFHCELNFIEFFWGAVKKYLRKNCDYTFQTLQMNMPKGLRSVDIKTIRKWEHRMIRWMEAYRGGLGAQDAQLKVKEFSSRQYTSHRRVPETLARQFDQ
;
A
#
# COMPACT_ATOMS: atom_id res chain seq x y z
N TYR A 1 3.93 14.65 -14.81
CA TYR A 1 4.58 15.39 -13.71
C TYR A 1 4.10 14.81 -12.39
N LEU A 2 5.00 14.45 -11.47
CA LEU A 2 4.63 13.99 -10.12
C LEU A 2 4.63 15.20 -9.17
N PRO A 3 3.54 15.49 -8.46
CA PRO A 3 3.47 16.61 -7.54
C PRO A 3 4.48 16.46 -6.39
N LYS A 4 5.21 17.53 -6.07
CA LYS A 4 6.08 17.55 -4.88
C LYS A 4 5.21 17.47 -3.61
N PHE A 5 5.71 16.79 -2.58
CA PHE A 5 5.05 16.60 -1.27
C PHE A 5 3.81 15.70 -1.25
N HIS A 6 3.56 14.94 -2.33
CA HIS A 6 2.47 13.98 -2.41
C HIS A 6 3.02 12.55 -2.58
N CYS A 7 3.59 11.99 -1.51
CA CYS A 7 4.18 10.65 -1.52
C CYS A 7 3.14 9.55 -1.85
N GLU A 8 1.87 9.80 -1.53
CA GLU A 8 0.75 8.94 -1.89
C GLU A 8 0.49 8.86 -3.40
N LEU A 9 0.99 9.85 -4.16
CA LEU A 9 0.95 9.88 -5.62
C LEU A 9 2.21 9.28 -6.28
N ASN A 10 3.12 8.70 -5.50
CA ASN A 10 4.37 8.14 -5.99
C ASN A 10 4.53 6.69 -5.51
N PHE A 11 3.93 5.73 -6.23
CA PHE A 11 3.86 4.34 -5.75
C PHE A 11 5.22 3.66 -5.58
N ILE A 12 6.28 4.16 -6.24
CA ILE A 12 7.65 3.64 -6.09
C ILE A 12 8.19 3.85 -4.68
N GLU A 13 7.67 4.83 -3.93
CA GLU A 13 8.05 5.05 -2.53
C GLU A 13 7.58 3.91 -1.64
N PHE A 14 6.42 3.30 -1.92
CA PHE A 14 5.97 2.09 -1.22
C PHE A 14 6.90 0.90 -1.53
N PHE A 15 7.34 0.75 -2.78
CA PHE A 15 8.31 -0.27 -3.16
C PHE A 15 9.62 -0.11 -2.40
N TRP A 16 10.22 1.08 -2.43
CA TRP A 16 11.45 1.35 -1.69
C TRP A 16 11.25 1.25 -0.17
N GLY A 17 10.07 1.60 0.36
CA GLY A 17 9.71 1.38 1.75
C GLY A 17 9.75 -0.10 2.14
N ALA A 18 9.18 -0.97 1.32
CA ALA A 18 9.22 -2.42 1.52
C ALA A 18 10.64 -2.98 1.42
N VAL A 19 11.41 -2.55 0.43
CA VAL A 19 12.82 -2.94 0.26
C VAL A 19 13.66 -2.50 1.46
N LYS A 20 13.53 -1.25 1.91
CA LYS A 20 14.22 -0.75 3.12
C LYS A 20 13.84 -1.55 4.36
N LYS A 21 12.57 -1.93 4.51
CA LYS A 21 12.13 -2.80 5.62
C LYS A 21 12.77 -4.18 5.55
N TYR A 22 12.87 -4.77 4.36
CA TYR A 22 13.58 -6.05 4.17
C TYR A 22 15.06 -5.92 4.54
N LEU A 23 15.74 -4.90 4.02
CA LEU A 23 17.15 -4.66 4.29
C LEU A 23 17.42 -4.47 5.77
N ARG A 24 16.61 -3.65 6.46
CA ARG A 24 16.73 -3.43 7.92
C ARG A 24 16.57 -4.71 8.73
N LYS A 25 15.70 -5.63 8.29
CA LYS A 25 15.51 -6.93 8.96
C LYS A 25 16.67 -7.91 8.74
N ASN A 26 17.41 -7.75 7.64
CA ASN A 26 18.53 -8.62 7.25
C ASN A 26 19.86 -7.84 7.29
N CYS A 27 19.98 -6.90 8.22
CA CYS A 27 21.11 -5.98 8.33
C CYS A 27 22.08 -6.47 9.41
N ASP A 28 23.37 -6.56 9.07
CA ASP A 28 24.48 -6.75 10.01
C ASP A 28 25.33 -5.47 10.16
N TYR A 29 24.83 -4.35 9.62
CA TYR A 29 25.47 -3.04 9.59
C TYR A 29 26.78 -2.96 8.79
N THR A 30 27.05 -3.93 7.92
CA THR A 30 28.17 -3.88 6.97
C THR A 30 27.71 -3.47 5.57
N PHE A 31 28.55 -2.74 4.84
CA PHE A 31 28.27 -2.37 3.46
C PHE A 31 28.22 -3.59 2.52
N GLN A 32 29.08 -4.58 2.75
CA GLN A 32 29.15 -5.79 1.94
C GLN A 32 27.84 -6.59 2.00
N THR A 33 27.31 -6.82 3.20
CA THR A 33 26.05 -7.54 3.37
C THR A 33 24.86 -6.73 2.84
N LEU A 34 24.90 -5.39 2.95
CA LEU A 34 23.91 -4.53 2.30
C LEU A 34 23.91 -4.72 0.78
N GLN A 35 25.07 -4.74 0.13
CA GLN A 35 25.20 -5.00 -1.30
C GLN A 35 24.66 -6.39 -1.67
N MET A 36 24.99 -7.42 -0.89
CA MET A 36 24.50 -8.78 -1.11
C MET A 36 22.98 -8.92 -0.93
N ASN A 37 22.40 -8.18 0.01
CA ASN A 37 20.98 -8.25 0.33
C ASN A 37 20.12 -7.32 -0.53
N MET A 38 20.71 -6.34 -1.22
CA MET A 38 19.98 -5.43 -2.12
C MET A 38 19.18 -6.17 -3.21
N PRO A 39 19.77 -7.08 -4.02
CA PRO A 39 19.00 -7.84 -5.00
C PRO A 39 17.90 -8.72 -4.37
N LYS A 40 18.13 -9.24 -3.16
CA LYS A 40 17.13 -10.04 -2.43
C LYS A 40 15.96 -9.18 -1.97
N GLY A 41 16.23 -7.98 -1.47
CA GLY A 41 15.23 -7.00 -1.08
C GLY A 41 14.37 -6.58 -2.28
N LEU A 42 14.98 -6.30 -3.42
CA LEU A 42 14.26 -5.97 -4.66
C LEU A 42 13.33 -7.11 -5.11
N ARG A 43 13.80 -8.37 -5.04
CA ARG A 43 13.00 -9.56 -5.38
C ARG A 43 11.96 -9.93 -4.32
N SER A 44 12.06 -9.39 -3.10
CA SER A 44 11.13 -9.72 -2.01
C SER A 44 9.73 -9.13 -2.21
N VAL A 45 9.59 -8.17 -3.12
CA VAL A 45 8.32 -7.50 -3.40
C VAL A 45 7.65 -8.15 -4.62
N ASP A 46 6.52 -8.82 -4.40
CA ASP A 46 5.73 -9.42 -5.47
C ASP A 46 5.13 -8.34 -6.40
N ILE A 47 5.10 -8.63 -7.71
CA ILE A 47 4.50 -7.78 -8.75
C ILE A 47 3.03 -7.48 -8.43
N LYS A 48 2.29 -8.44 -7.85
CA LYS A 48 0.89 -8.19 -7.44
C LYS A 48 0.80 -7.08 -6.39
N THR A 49 1.79 -6.96 -5.52
CA THR A 49 1.85 -5.89 -4.51
C THR A 49 2.12 -4.53 -5.16
N ILE A 50 3.01 -4.48 -6.15
CA ILE A 50 3.31 -3.26 -6.92
C ILE A 50 2.05 -2.76 -7.62
N ARG A 51 1.32 -3.66 -8.31
CA ARG A 51 0.04 -3.33 -8.98
C ARG A 51 -1.02 -2.81 -8.00
N LYS A 52 -1.08 -3.35 -6.78
CA LYS A 52 -1.99 -2.85 -5.74
C LYS A 52 -1.65 -1.41 -5.33
N TRP A 53 -0.36 -1.06 -5.23
CA TRP A 53 0.05 0.30 -4.92
C TRP A 53 -0.21 1.29 -6.06
N GLU A 54 -0.01 0.85 -7.32
CA GLU A 54 -0.40 1.63 -8.50
C GLU A 54 -1.91 1.94 -8.49
N HIS A 55 -2.76 0.92 -8.29
CA HIS A 55 -4.20 1.15 -8.17
C HIS A 55 -4.58 2.06 -7.00
N ARG A 56 -3.86 1.97 -5.87
CA ARG A 56 -4.06 2.88 -4.74
C ARG A 56 -3.72 4.32 -5.11
N MET A 57 -2.62 4.55 -5.83
CA MET A 57 -2.23 5.86 -6.34
C MET A 57 -3.29 6.44 -7.28
N ILE A 58 -3.86 5.62 -8.19
CA ILE A 58 -4.95 6.05 -9.08
C ILE A 58 -6.16 6.55 -8.28
N ARG A 59 -6.56 5.84 -7.22
CA ARG A 59 -7.67 6.28 -6.36
C ARG A 59 -7.38 7.60 -5.63
N TRP A 60 -6.13 7.83 -5.22
CA TRP A 60 -5.71 9.13 -4.68
C TRP A 60 -5.82 10.23 -5.74
N MET A 61 -5.37 9.97 -6.97
CA MET A 61 -5.51 10.94 -8.07
C MET A 61 -6.98 11.27 -8.35
N GLU A 62 -7.87 10.27 -8.37
CA GLU A 62 -9.30 10.48 -8.56
C GLU A 62 -9.92 11.30 -7.41
N ALA A 63 -9.54 11.02 -6.16
CA ALA A 63 -9.99 11.78 -5.01
C ALA A 63 -9.59 13.26 -5.11
N TYR A 64 -8.33 13.54 -5.47
CA TYR A 64 -7.84 14.90 -5.66
C TYR A 64 -8.46 15.60 -6.87
N ARG A 65 -8.68 14.90 -8.00
CA ARG A 65 -9.42 15.45 -9.14
C ARG A 65 -10.86 15.82 -8.78
N GLY A 66 -11.45 15.12 -7.82
CA GLY A 66 -12.75 15.44 -7.25
C GLY A 66 -12.73 16.61 -6.25
N GLY A 67 -11.60 17.28 -6.05
CA GLY A 67 -11.47 18.44 -5.16
C GLY A 67 -11.33 18.10 -3.67
N LEU A 68 -11.12 16.82 -3.32
CA LEU A 68 -10.97 16.43 -1.92
C LEU A 68 -9.62 16.88 -1.35
N GLY A 69 -9.61 17.31 -0.10
CA GLY A 69 -8.37 17.54 0.66
C GLY A 69 -7.69 16.22 1.05
N ALA A 70 -6.44 16.29 1.54
CA ALA A 70 -5.64 15.10 1.86
C ALA A 70 -6.31 14.16 2.88
N GLN A 71 -6.97 14.71 3.92
CA GLN A 71 -7.66 13.91 4.93
C GLN A 71 -8.86 13.16 4.34
N ASP A 72 -9.73 13.86 3.61
CA ASP A 72 -10.91 13.26 2.98
C ASP A 72 -10.55 12.27 1.88
N ALA A 73 -9.52 12.58 1.09
CA ALA A 73 -8.97 11.67 0.09
C ALA A 73 -8.43 10.39 0.75
N GLN A 74 -7.77 10.50 1.90
CA GLN A 74 -7.30 9.33 2.65
C GLN A 74 -8.47 8.44 3.08
N LEU A 75 -9.55 9.04 3.61
CA LEU A 75 -10.75 8.32 4.02
C LEU A 75 -11.37 7.59 2.82
N LYS A 76 -11.57 8.29 1.70
CA LYS A 76 -12.13 7.74 0.46
C LYS A 76 -11.28 6.60 -0.10
N VAL A 77 -9.95 6.73 -0.11
CA VAL A 77 -9.06 5.65 -0.58
C VAL A 77 -9.10 4.46 0.37
N LYS A 78 -9.21 4.69 1.69
CA LYS A 78 -9.27 3.64 2.70
C LYS A 78 -10.51 2.76 2.53
N GLU A 79 -11.65 3.33 2.15
CA GLU A 79 -12.88 2.57 1.89
C GLU A 79 -12.66 1.38 0.95
N PHE A 80 -11.83 1.53 -0.09
CA PHE A 80 -11.56 0.45 -1.04
C PHE A 80 -10.66 -0.67 -0.49
N SER A 81 -9.99 -0.43 0.64
CA SER A 81 -9.19 -1.44 1.35
C SER A 81 -9.93 -2.06 2.54
N SER A 82 -10.89 -1.34 3.11
CA SER A 82 -11.61 -1.70 4.33
C SER A 82 -13.06 -2.09 4.10
N ARG A 83 -13.48 -2.36 2.86
CA ARG A 83 -14.83 -2.89 2.60
C ARG A 83 -14.98 -4.18 3.39
N GLN A 84 -15.86 -4.17 4.39
CA GLN A 84 -16.16 -5.35 5.18
C GLN A 84 -16.78 -6.44 4.30
N TYR A 85 -17.54 -6.07 3.27
CA TYR A 85 -18.23 -7.02 2.41
C TYR A 85 -17.40 -7.37 1.18
N THR A 86 -17.07 -8.66 1.05
CA THR A 86 -16.42 -9.24 -0.14
C THR A 86 -17.38 -9.42 -1.32
N SER A 87 -18.70 -9.45 -1.07
CA SER A 87 -19.74 -9.62 -2.08
C SER A 87 -21.06 -8.98 -1.65
N HIS A 88 -21.83 -8.45 -2.60
CA HIS A 88 -23.21 -7.99 -2.37
C HIS A 88 -24.14 -9.10 -1.86
N ARG A 89 -23.83 -10.36 -2.17
CA ARG A 89 -24.66 -11.53 -1.80
C ARG A 89 -24.13 -12.30 -0.61
N ARG A 90 -23.01 -11.89 0.01
CA ARG A 90 -22.40 -12.66 1.10
C ARG A 90 -21.79 -11.75 2.15
N VAL A 91 -22.32 -11.86 3.36
CA VAL A 91 -21.73 -11.29 4.57
C VAL A 91 -20.54 -12.17 4.99
N PRO A 92 -19.36 -11.61 5.25
CA PRO A 92 -18.25 -12.38 5.80
C PRO A 92 -18.62 -12.94 7.17
N GLU A 93 -18.23 -14.19 7.44
CA GLU A 93 -18.57 -14.89 8.69
C GLU A 93 -18.10 -14.14 9.95
N THR A 94 -16.98 -13.43 9.87
CA THR A 94 -16.48 -12.60 10.98
C THR A 94 -17.44 -11.47 11.35
N LEU A 95 -18.16 -10.92 10.37
CA LEU A 95 -19.18 -9.89 10.59
C LEU A 95 -20.52 -10.51 10.96
N ALA A 96 -20.89 -11.65 10.36
CA ALA A 96 -22.10 -12.38 10.71
C ALA A 96 -22.17 -12.73 12.21
N ARG A 97 -21.05 -13.21 12.79
CA ARG A 97 -20.95 -13.54 14.21
C ARG A 97 -21.17 -12.36 15.16
N GLN A 98 -21.03 -11.11 14.70
CA GLN A 98 -21.30 -9.93 15.52
C GLN A 98 -22.81 -9.65 15.66
N PHE A 99 -23.65 -10.20 14.78
CA PHE A 99 -25.11 -10.10 14.85
C PHE A 99 -25.75 -11.22 15.67
N ASP A 100 -24.99 -12.27 16.01
CA ASP A 100 -25.45 -13.41 16.83
C ASP A 100 -25.25 -13.18 18.34
N GLN A 101 -24.78 -11.98 18.75
CA GLN A 101 -24.60 -11.54 20.14
C GLN A 101 -25.68 -10.53 20.53
#